data_AF-A0ASU4-F1
#
_entry.id   AF-A0ASU4-F1
#
_cell.length_a   1.000
_cell.length_b   1.000
_cell.length_c   1.000
_cell.angle_alpha   90.00
_cell.angle_beta   90.00
_cell.angle_gamma   90.00
#
_symmetry.space_group_name_H-M   'P 1'
#
loop_
_entity.id
_entity.type
_entity.pdbx_description
1 polymer ?
#
loop_
_entity_poly.entity_id
_entity_poly.type
_entity_poly.pdbx_seq_one_letter_code
_entity_poly.pdbx_strand_id
1 'polypeptide(L)'
;YRLLDVDNRFVVPYGVPMRVLVSSSDVIHSWAIPSAGVKVDGVVGRVNQAGLGFFGPGVVYGQCSELCGVNHSFMPICGEVVSCEAYALWLLPKNCPAGKSIWDYCLYWGGLLWWGCGRVAYWTSFAYLGWWKIFGYYFVYMPVKVSVDTTVSVVEGSVRSCCGVIEWGWWFLMSPREAGSYAVTKVDGWVDFLFTTILVGPVKATWNAFGTIGSIIKSAGSGLMHLIESLMGEMGGPDESATKRAVSEEVRVQMVRFFRVMVSRYRGD
;
A
#
# COMPACT_ATOMS: atom_id res chain seq x y z
N TYR A 1 32.42 35.27 -28.48
CA TYR A 1 32.12 34.04 -27.72
C TYR A 1 32.12 32.87 -28.69
N ARG A 2 32.78 31.75 -28.34
CA ARG A 2 32.73 30.49 -29.10
C ARG A 2 31.37 29.83 -28.79
N LEU A 3 30.66 29.27 -29.77
CA LEU A 3 29.34 28.61 -29.61
C LEU A 3 29.39 27.29 -28.80
N LEU A 4 30.35 27.15 -27.88
CA LEU A 4 30.62 25.93 -27.12
C LEU A 4 30.37 26.08 -25.61
N ASP A 5 30.25 27.30 -25.11
CA ASP A 5 30.01 27.52 -23.68
C ASP A 5 28.51 27.40 -23.35
N VAL A 6 28.22 27.07 -22.10
CA VAL A 6 26.86 26.88 -21.57
C VAL A 6 26.74 27.52 -20.19
N ASP A 7 25.51 27.84 -19.79
CA ASP A 7 25.26 28.46 -18.48
C ASP A 7 25.60 27.52 -17.31
N ASN A 8 25.25 26.23 -17.44
CA ASN A 8 25.47 25.21 -16.43
C ASN A 8 26.30 24.06 -16.99
N ARG A 9 27.57 24.02 -16.60
CA ARG A 9 28.49 22.94 -16.98
C ARG A 9 28.24 21.72 -16.10
N PHE A 10 28.32 20.52 -16.68
CA PHE A 10 28.34 19.32 -15.86
C PHE A 10 29.71 19.20 -15.17
N VAL A 11 29.76 18.76 -13.92
CA VAL A 11 31.02 18.63 -13.18
C VAL A 11 31.29 17.15 -12.91
N VAL A 12 32.52 16.70 -13.12
CA VAL A 12 32.92 15.29 -12.92
C VAL A 12 34.33 15.19 -12.35
N PRO A 13 34.64 14.13 -11.58
CA PRO A 13 35.99 13.88 -11.08
C PRO A 13 36.92 13.28 -12.16
N TYR A 14 38.19 13.68 -12.21
CA TYR A 14 39.22 12.95 -12.97
C TYR A 14 39.66 11.67 -12.23
N GLY A 15 40.17 10.69 -12.98
CA GLY A 15 40.73 9.45 -12.44
C GLY A 15 39.70 8.42 -11.97
N VAL A 16 38.40 8.69 -12.16
CA VAL A 16 37.30 7.79 -11.78
C VAL A 16 36.59 7.29 -13.04
N PRO A 17 36.43 5.97 -13.23
CA PRO A 17 35.61 5.44 -14.31
C PRO A 17 34.13 5.72 -14.03
N MET A 18 33.47 6.37 -14.97
CA MET A 18 32.07 6.75 -14.89
C MET A 18 31.26 6.11 -16.01
N ARG A 19 29.93 6.10 -15.85
CA ARG A 19 28.98 5.68 -16.88
C ARG A 19 28.00 6.80 -17.13
N VAL A 20 27.84 7.18 -18.39
CA VAL A 20 26.80 8.12 -18.82
C VAL A 20 25.62 7.33 -19.39
N LEU A 21 24.40 7.75 -19.04
CA LEU A 21 23.15 7.24 -19.61
C LEU A 21 22.54 8.36 -20.44
N VAL A 22 22.27 8.09 -21.72
CA VAL A 22 21.81 9.08 -22.70
C VAL A 22 20.49 8.60 -23.30
N SER A 23 19.49 9.48 -23.31
CA SER A 23 18.17 9.28 -23.91
C SER A 23 17.69 10.62 -24.45
N SER A 24 16.64 10.61 -25.27
CA SER A 24 15.95 11.83 -25.72
C SER A 24 14.46 11.80 -25.35
N SER A 25 13.87 12.99 -25.22
CA SER A 25 12.43 13.20 -25.00
C SER A 25 11.66 13.61 -26.26
N ASP A 26 12.32 14.17 -27.28
CA ASP A 26 11.67 14.77 -28.46
C ASP A 26 12.08 14.08 -29.78
N VAL A 27 13.30 14.30 -30.24
CA VAL A 27 13.88 13.75 -31.49
C VAL A 27 15.22 13.10 -31.20
N ILE A 28 15.85 12.46 -32.18
CA ILE A 28 17.17 11.86 -31.96
C ILE A 28 18.21 12.98 -31.83
N HIS A 29 19.02 12.92 -30.76
CA HIS A 29 20.21 13.75 -30.58
C HIS A 29 21.44 12.85 -30.43
N SER A 30 22.63 13.43 -30.36
CA SER A 30 23.84 12.65 -30.06
C SER A 30 24.76 13.40 -29.11
N TRP A 31 25.01 12.81 -27.95
CA TRP A 31 25.88 13.34 -26.92
C TRP A 31 27.32 12.96 -27.24
N ALA A 32 28.13 13.96 -27.64
CA ALA A 32 29.50 13.73 -28.07
C ALA A 32 30.48 14.67 -27.38
N ILE A 33 31.54 14.11 -26.81
CA ILE A 33 32.69 14.84 -26.24
C ILE A 33 33.95 14.30 -26.94
N PRO A 34 34.46 14.99 -27.98
CA PRO A 34 35.61 14.52 -28.75
C PRO A 34 36.86 14.25 -27.91
N SER A 35 37.14 15.07 -26.90
CA SER A 35 38.31 14.90 -26.03
C SER A 35 38.22 13.65 -25.13
N ALA A 36 37.02 13.14 -24.89
CA ALA A 36 36.79 11.89 -24.17
C ALA A 36 36.69 10.68 -25.10
N GLY A 37 36.64 10.89 -26.43
CA GLY A 37 36.40 9.84 -27.41
C GLY A 37 35.00 9.21 -27.32
N VAL A 38 34.03 9.91 -26.74
CA VAL A 38 32.67 9.40 -26.54
C VAL A 38 31.71 10.09 -27.51
N LYS A 39 30.90 9.27 -28.21
CA LYS A 39 29.72 9.69 -28.97
C LYS A 39 28.62 8.65 -28.73
N VAL A 40 27.46 9.10 -28.27
CA VAL A 40 26.31 8.23 -27.97
C VAL A 40 25.02 8.91 -28.39
N ASP A 41 24.21 8.21 -29.16
CA ASP A 41 22.94 8.75 -29.62
C ASP A 41 21.89 8.69 -28.51
N GLY A 42 21.17 9.78 -28.29
CA GLY A 42 19.98 9.85 -27.46
C GLY A 42 18.76 9.56 -28.31
N VAL A 43 18.22 8.34 -28.20
CA VAL A 43 17.06 7.88 -28.97
C VAL A 43 15.82 7.90 -28.09
N VAL A 44 14.70 8.41 -28.61
CA VAL A 44 13.44 8.45 -27.86
C VAL A 44 12.99 7.03 -27.51
N GLY A 45 12.63 6.81 -26.24
CA GLY A 45 12.19 5.51 -25.74
C GLY A 45 13.30 4.48 -25.51
N ARG A 46 14.58 4.87 -25.59
CA ARG A 46 15.73 4.00 -25.28
C ARG A 46 16.77 4.74 -24.45
N VAL A 47 17.31 4.07 -23.43
CA VAL A 47 18.44 4.58 -22.63
C VAL A 47 19.71 3.88 -23.08
N ASN A 48 20.59 4.61 -23.77
CA ASN A 48 21.91 4.13 -24.16
C ASN A 48 22.94 4.41 -23.06
N GLN A 49 23.93 3.53 -22.91
CA GLN A 49 24.99 3.68 -21.90
C GLN A 49 26.36 3.74 -22.56
N ALA A 50 27.27 4.56 -22.01
CA ALA A 50 28.69 4.53 -22.38
C ALA A 50 29.59 4.78 -21.18
N GLY A 51 30.83 4.28 -21.26
CA GLY A 51 31.88 4.60 -20.31
C GLY A 51 32.38 6.03 -20.54
N LEU A 52 32.69 6.72 -19.44
CA LEU A 52 33.26 8.07 -19.44
C LEU A 52 34.43 8.11 -18.45
N GLY A 53 35.54 8.72 -18.84
CA GLY A 53 36.71 8.84 -17.98
C GLY A 53 37.63 9.96 -18.45
N PHE A 54 38.20 10.67 -17.49
CA PHE A 54 39.14 11.75 -17.74
C PHE A 54 40.41 11.55 -16.91
N PHE A 55 41.58 11.76 -17.50
CA PHE A 55 42.86 11.52 -16.84
C PHE A 55 43.45 12.75 -16.14
N GLY A 56 42.93 13.95 -16.43
CA GLY A 56 43.42 15.18 -15.82
C GLY A 56 42.31 16.23 -15.70
N PRO A 57 42.53 17.28 -14.89
CA PRO A 57 41.58 18.36 -14.71
C PRO A 57 41.52 19.27 -15.94
N GLY A 58 40.39 19.92 -16.16
CA GLY A 58 40.21 20.86 -17.26
C GLY A 58 38.76 21.05 -17.68
N VAL A 59 38.52 21.90 -18.68
CA VAL A 59 37.20 22.10 -19.27
C VAL A 59 37.13 21.32 -20.58
N VAL A 60 36.08 20.52 -20.73
CA VAL A 60 35.82 19.70 -21.92
C VAL A 60 34.61 20.22 -22.66
N TYR A 61 34.68 20.18 -23.98
CA TYR A 61 33.64 20.69 -24.86
C TYR A 61 33.16 19.61 -25.81
N GLY A 62 31.89 19.70 -26.16
CA GLY A 62 31.18 18.82 -27.07
C GLY A 62 30.06 19.55 -27.79
N GLN A 63 29.48 18.91 -28.81
CA GLN A 63 28.32 19.41 -29.53
C GLN A 63 27.43 18.24 -29.93
N CYS A 64 26.16 18.52 -30.18
CA CYS A 64 25.26 17.55 -30.78
C CYS A 64 25.82 17.04 -32.10
N SER A 65 25.89 15.71 -32.26
CA SER A 65 26.49 15.06 -33.44
C SER A 65 25.49 14.28 -34.29
N GLU A 66 24.18 14.53 -34.12
CA GLU A 66 23.08 13.96 -34.90
C GLU A 66 22.03 15.04 -35.19
N LEU A 67 21.59 15.16 -36.44
CA LEU A 67 20.75 16.26 -36.90
C LEU A 67 19.38 16.27 -36.19
N CYS A 68 19.13 17.29 -35.36
CA CYS A 68 17.95 17.37 -34.51
C CYS A 68 17.04 18.59 -34.77
N GLY A 69 17.24 19.31 -35.88
CA GLY A 69 16.38 20.42 -36.31
C GLY A 69 17.13 21.74 -36.49
N VAL A 70 16.38 22.86 -36.46
CA VAL A 70 16.90 24.21 -36.80
C VAL A 70 18.03 24.66 -35.86
N ASN A 71 17.93 24.32 -34.57
CA ASN A 71 18.91 24.72 -33.57
C ASN A 71 19.98 23.64 -33.30
N HIS A 72 20.16 22.69 -34.21
CA HIS A 72 21.09 21.57 -34.04
C HIS A 72 22.53 22.01 -33.70
N SER A 73 23.02 23.09 -34.31
CA SER A 73 24.36 23.64 -34.04
C SER A 73 24.47 24.49 -32.78
N PHE A 74 23.34 24.79 -32.11
CA PHE A 74 23.25 25.72 -30.97
C PHE A 74 22.94 25.00 -29.65
N MET A 75 23.25 23.71 -29.56
CA MET A 75 23.15 22.92 -28.33
C MET A 75 24.50 22.30 -27.94
N PRO A 76 25.45 23.11 -27.46
CA PRO A 76 26.75 22.61 -27.04
C PRO A 76 26.69 21.86 -25.70
N ILE A 77 27.72 21.07 -25.46
CA ILE A 77 27.96 20.33 -24.22
C ILE A 77 29.25 20.88 -23.63
N CYS A 78 29.23 21.28 -22.37
CA CYS A 78 30.43 21.74 -21.68
C CYS A 78 30.48 21.15 -20.27
N GLY A 79 31.65 20.69 -19.87
CA GLY A 79 31.87 20.09 -18.56
C GLY A 79 33.20 20.47 -17.95
N GLU A 80 33.23 20.46 -16.62
CA GLU A 80 34.43 20.70 -15.82
C GLU A 80 34.89 19.40 -15.17
N VAL A 81 36.12 19.03 -15.45
CA VAL A 81 36.80 17.91 -14.84
C VAL A 81 37.63 18.43 -13.67
N VAL A 82 37.27 18.03 -12.47
CA VAL A 82 37.85 18.52 -11.21
C VAL A 82 38.41 17.38 -10.37
N SER A 83 39.12 17.69 -9.28
CA SER A 83 39.56 16.65 -8.33
C SER A 83 38.36 16.01 -7.62
N CYS A 84 38.50 14.78 -7.12
CA CYS A 84 37.46 14.13 -6.33
C CYS A 84 37.00 14.99 -5.13
N GLU A 85 37.92 15.74 -4.54
CA GLU A 85 37.63 16.68 -3.45
C GLU A 85 36.78 17.86 -3.92
N ALA A 86 37.17 18.52 -5.00
CA ALA A 86 36.41 19.64 -5.56
C ALA A 86 35.04 19.17 -6.06
N TYR A 87 34.94 17.97 -6.64
CA TYR A 87 33.69 17.34 -7.03
C TYR A 87 32.79 17.08 -5.82
N ALA A 88 33.35 16.54 -4.73
CA ALA A 88 32.60 16.35 -3.50
C ALA A 88 32.11 17.68 -2.93
N LEU A 89 32.96 18.71 -2.89
CA LEU A 89 32.54 20.05 -2.44
C LEU A 89 31.47 20.66 -3.33
N TRP A 90 31.50 20.41 -4.64
CA TRP A 90 30.47 20.84 -5.59
C TRP A 90 29.14 20.11 -5.37
N LEU A 91 29.16 18.80 -5.11
CA LEU A 91 27.96 18.01 -4.78
C LEU A 91 27.30 18.47 -3.48
N LEU A 92 28.07 19.02 -2.55
CA LEU A 92 27.57 19.49 -1.28
C LEU A 92 26.93 20.88 -1.44
N PRO A 93 25.62 21.03 -1.20
CA PRO A 93 25.04 22.35 -1.15
C PRO A 93 25.74 23.16 -0.05
N LYS A 94 26.18 24.39 -0.38
CA LYS A 94 26.74 25.34 0.60
C LYS A 94 25.77 25.57 1.78
N ASN A 95 24.46 25.43 1.53
CA ASN A 95 23.38 25.57 2.51
C ASN A 95 22.63 24.25 2.75
N CYS A 96 23.33 23.10 2.75
CA CYS A 96 22.68 21.86 3.20
C CYS A 96 22.30 22.05 4.67
N PRO A 97 21.00 22.00 5.05
CA PRO A 97 20.62 22.05 6.45
C PRO A 97 21.43 20.99 7.17
N ALA A 98 22.05 21.37 8.30
CA ALA A 98 22.73 20.40 9.15
C ALA A 98 21.76 19.24 9.35
N GLY A 99 22.14 18.08 8.82
CA GLY A 99 21.26 16.94 8.78
C GLY A 99 20.72 16.67 10.18
N LYS A 100 19.45 16.27 10.28
CA LYS A 100 18.84 15.82 11.54
C LYS A 100 19.85 14.99 12.35
N SER A 101 20.10 15.43 13.57
CA SER A 101 20.99 14.76 14.50
C SER A 101 20.46 13.35 14.80
N ILE A 102 21.32 12.47 15.32
CA ILE A 102 20.87 11.15 15.81
C ILE A 102 19.68 11.31 16.77
N TRP A 103 19.69 12.34 17.61
CA TRP A 103 18.60 12.64 18.53
C TRP A 103 17.30 12.99 17.82
N ASP A 104 17.34 13.74 16.72
CA ASP A 104 16.16 14.07 15.93
C ASP A 104 15.54 12.82 15.28
N TYR A 105 16.38 11.86 14.85
CA TYR A 105 15.91 10.56 14.37
C TYR A 105 15.30 9.74 15.51
N CYS A 106 15.96 9.67 16.66
CA CYS A 106 15.44 8.94 17.82
C CYS A 106 14.10 9.51 18.30
N LEU A 107 13.93 10.83 18.32
CA LEU A 107 12.68 11.49 18.67
C LEU A 107 11.58 11.23 17.64
N TYR A 108 11.93 11.30 16.35
CA TYR A 108 10.97 11.03 15.27
C TYR A 108 10.50 9.58 15.26
N TRP A 109 11.43 8.63 15.25
CA TRP A 109 11.13 7.19 15.27
C TRP A 109 10.49 6.77 16.59
N GLY A 110 10.94 7.32 17.71
CA GLY A 110 10.32 7.10 19.02
C GLY A 110 8.89 7.64 19.08
N GLY A 111 8.64 8.82 18.51
CA GLY A 111 7.30 9.39 18.37
C GLY A 111 6.40 8.55 17.46
N LEU A 112 6.92 8.08 16.32
CA LEU A 112 6.20 7.21 15.39
C LEU A 112 5.86 5.86 16.03
N LEU A 113 6.80 5.26 16.77
CA LEU A 113 6.61 4.05 17.55
C LEU A 113 5.56 4.27 18.64
N TRP A 114 5.66 5.35 19.41
CA TRP A 114 4.68 5.70 20.44
C TRP A 114 3.28 5.86 19.85
N TRP A 115 3.16 6.56 18.73
CA TRP A 115 1.89 6.78 18.05
C TRP A 115 1.33 5.49 17.44
N GLY A 116 2.20 4.66 16.85
CA GLY A 116 1.88 3.34 16.33
C GLY A 116 1.41 2.40 17.43
N CYS A 117 2.18 2.28 18.51
CA CYS A 117 1.83 1.50 19.71
C CYS A 117 0.53 1.99 20.34
N GLY A 118 0.31 3.31 20.41
CA GLY A 118 -0.94 3.91 20.90
C GLY A 118 -2.14 3.55 20.05
N ARG A 119 -2.01 3.60 18.71
CA ARG A 119 -3.08 3.14 17.80
C ARG A 119 -3.31 1.64 17.94
N VAL A 120 -2.26 0.83 17.98
CA VAL A 120 -2.39 -0.63 18.16
C VAL A 120 -3.11 -0.92 19.47
N ALA A 121 -2.72 -0.29 20.58
CA ALA A 121 -3.38 -0.44 21.87
C ALA A 121 -4.86 -0.01 21.85
N TYR A 122 -5.18 1.09 21.17
CA TYR A 122 -6.56 1.53 20.97
C TYR A 122 -7.37 0.52 20.16
N TRP A 123 -6.84 0.06 19.03
CA TRP A 123 -7.50 -0.91 18.15
C TRP A 123 -7.66 -2.28 18.80
N THR A 124 -6.65 -2.77 19.53
CA THR A 124 -6.73 -4.04 20.26
C THR A 124 -7.71 -3.93 21.43
N SER A 125 -7.76 -2.79 22.12
CA SER A 125 -8.77 -2.52 23.15
C SER A 125 -10.18 -2.50 22.57
N PHE A 126 -10.38 -1.84 21.43
CA PHE A 126 -11.67 -1.81 20.74
C PHE A 126 -12.10 -3.19 20.23
N ALA A 127 -11.16 -3.94 19.65
CA ALA A 127 -11.40 -5.31 19.19
C ALA A 127 -11.72 -6.25 20.36
N TYR A 128 -11.04 -6.11 21.50
CA TYR A 128 -11.29 -6.88 22.71
C TYR A 128 -12.69 -6.58 23.28
N LEU A 129 -13.07 -5.31 23.40
CA LEU A 129 -14.42 -4.93 23.83
C LEU A 129 -15.50 -5.39 22.83
N GLY A 130 -15.22 -5.27 21.53
CA GLY A 130 -16.09 -5.77 20.46
C GLY A 130 -16.25 -7.29 20.53
N TRP A 131 -15.17 -8.02 20.80
CA TRP A 131 -15.18 -9.46 21.01
C TRP A 131 -16.09 -9.83 22.19
N TRP A 132 -15.97 -9.17 23.34
CA TRP A 132 -16.86 -9.43 24.48
C TRP A 132 -18.33 -9.10 24.19
N LYS A 133 -18.60 -8.07 23.40
CA LYS A 133 -19.96 -7.74 22.96
C LYS A 133 -20.54 -8.82 22.04
N ILE A 134 -19.76 -9.30 21.08
CA ILE A 134 -20.15 -10.40 20.17
C ILE A 134 -20.30 -11.70 20.96
N PHE A 135 -19.34 -12.01 21.83
CA PHE A 135 -19.37 -13.20 22.68
C PHE A 135 -20.60 -13.19 23.58
N GLY A 136 -20.82 -12.11 24.34
CA GLY A 136 -22.00 -11.96 25.18
C GLY A 136 -23.31 -12.05 24.39
N TYR A 137 -23.37 -11.47 23.18
CA TYR A 137 -24.58 -11.54 22.36
C TYR A 137 -24.83 -12.94 21.79
N TYR A 138 -23.84 -13.59 21.20
CA TYR A 138 -24.01 -14.86 20.47
C TYR A 138 -23.85 -16.11 21.32
N PHE A 139 -23.03 -16.08 22.38
CA PHE A 139 -22.78 -17.23 23.24
C PHE A 139 -23.56 -17.20 24.55
N VAL A 140 -24.04 -16.04 25.00
CA VAL A 140 -24.84 -15.94 26.23
C VAL A 140 -26.28 -15.53 25.93
N TYR A 141 -26.50 -14.36 25.33
CA TYR A 141 -27.85 -13.84 25.11
C TYR A 141 -28.64 -14.63 24.08
N MET A 142 -28.08 -14.91 22.89
CA MET A 142 -28.78 -15.64 21.82
C MET A 142 -29.18 -17.06 22.23
N PRO A 143 -28.33 -17.87 22.88
CA PRO A 143 -28.71 -19.21 23.34
C PRO A 143 -29.80 -19.14 24.39
N VAL A 144 -29.70 -18.23 25.37
CA VAL A 144 -30.76 -18.02 26.38
C VAL A 144 -32.06 -17.59 25.73
N LYS A 145 -32.01 -16.62 24.80
CA LYS A 145 -33.18 -16.16 24.05
C LYS A 145 -33.81 -17.29 23.25
N VAL A 146 -33.03 -18.05 22.49
CA VAL A 146 -33.51 -19.19 21.73
C VAL A 146 -34.11 -20.23 22.68
N SER A 147 -33.46 -20.56 23.80
CA SER A 147 -34.02 -21.49 24.79
C SER A 147 -35.36 -21.01 25.34
N VAL A 148 -35.45 -19.75 25.78
CA VAL A 148 -36.69 -19.17 26.30
C VAL A 148 -37.78 -19.14 25.23
N ASP A 149 -37.50 -18.59 24.05
CA ASP A 149 -38.44 -18.50 22.94
C ASP A 149 -38.91 -19.89 22.50
N THR A 150 -38.00 -20.88 22.46
CA THR A 150 -38.34 -22.28 22.14
C THR A 150 -39.21 -22.90 23.23
N THR A 151 -38.92 -22.67 24.51
CA THR A 151 -39.76 -23.19 25.60
C THR A 151 -41.16 -22.57 25.58
N VAL A 152 -41.26 -21.26 25.37
CA VAL A 152 -42.56 -20.56 25.27
C VAL A 152 -43.33 -21.08 24.06
N SER A 153 -42.68 -21.22 22.90
CA SER A 153 -43.33 -21.69 21.68
C SER A 153 -43.77 -23.16 21.77
N VAL A 154 -42.99 -24.01 22.45
CA VAL A 154 -43.36 -25.41 22.71
C VAL A 154 -44.54 -25.47 23.68
N VAL A 155 -44.52 -24.70 24.77
CA VAL A 155 -45.64 -24.67 25.73
C VAL A 155 -46.91 -24.15 25.07
N GLU A 156 -46.82 -23.06 24.31
CA GLU A 156 -47.96 -22.51 23.56
C GLU A 156 -48.47 -23.51 22.51
N GLY A 157 -47.56 -24.17 21.79
CA GLY A 157 -47.87 -25.24 20.85
C GLY A 157 -48.53 -26.45 21.51
N SER A 158 -48.08 -26.85 22.70
CA SER A 158 -48.66 -27.94 23.49
C SER A 158 -50.05 -27.59 23.99
N VAL A 159 -50.25 -26.39 24.56
CA VAL A 159 -51.58 -25.92 25.01
C VAL A 159 -52.55 -25.85 23.84
N ARG A 160 -52.13 -25.29 22.70
CA ARG A 160 -52.95 -25.21 21.48
C ARG A 160 -53.27 -26.60 20.93
N SER A 161 -52.34 -27.55 21.00
CA SER A 161 -52.60 -28.95 20.65
C SER A 161 -53.61 -29.60 21.60
N CYS A 162 -53.52 -29.38 22.92
CA CYS A 162 -54.49 -29.90 23.89
C CYS A 162 -55.91 -29.35 23.64
N CYS A 163 -56.07 -28.03 23.44
CA CYS A 163 -57.35 -27.44 23.04
C CYS A 163 -57.85 -28.01 21.72
N GLY A 164 -56.94 -28.19 20.76
CA GLY A 164 -57.25 -28.77 19.46
C GLY A 164 -57.65 -30.24 19.50
N VAL A 165 -57.21 -31.02 20.50
CA VAL A 165 -57.64 -32.41 20.73
C VAL A 165 -59.05 -32.45 21.32
N ILE A 166 -59.40 -31.48 22.17
CA ILE A 166 -60.76 -31.34 22.72
C ILE A 166 -61.75 -31.00 21.60
N GLU A 167 -61.41 -30.02 20.75
CA GLU A 167 -62.20 -29.64 19.57
C GLU A 167 -62.31 -30.81 18.58
N TRP A 168 -61.20 -31.50 18.33
CA TRP A 168 -61.19 -32.69 17.47
C TRP A 168 -62.07 -33.81 18.04
N GLY A 169 -62.01 -34.07 19.35
CA GLY A 169 -62.83 -35.08 20.00
C GLY A 169 -64.33 -34.80 19.88
N TRP A 170 -64.71 -33.51 19.96
CA TRP A 170 -66.08 -33.08 19.71
C TRP A 170 -66.50 -33.30 18.23
N TRP A 171 -65.62 -32.96 17.28
CA TRP A 171 -65.86 -33.22 15.85
C TRP A 171 -65.87 -34.69 15.48
N PHE A 172 -65.04 -35.52 16.11
CA PHE A 172 -64.97 -36.96 15.87
C PHE A 172 -66.28 -37.67 16.22
N LEU A 173 -66.98 -37.19 17.27
CA LEU A 173 -68.32 -37.67 17.63
C LEU A 173 -69.40 -37.32 16.58
N MET A 174 -69.18 -36.27 15.78
CA MET A 174 -70.11 -35.82 14.73
C MET A 174 -69.79 -36.46 13.36
N SER A 175 -68.52 -36.52 12.95
CA SER A 175 -68.08 -37.07 11.67
C SER A 175 -66.69 -37.76 11.75
N PRO A 176 -66.63 -39.08 12.00
CA PRO A 176 -65.38 -39.80 12.25
C PRO A 176 -64.39 -39.77 11.07
N ARG A 177 -64.91 -39.82 9.84
CA ARG A 177 -64.10 -39.97 8.63
C ARG A 177 -63.35 -38.68 8.26
N GLU A 178 -63.97 -37.53 8.46
CA GLU A 178 -63.39 -36.21 8.19
C GLU A 178 -62.46 -35.76 9.33
N ALA A 179 -62.82 -36.10 10.58
CA ALA A 179 -61.94 -35.90 11.72
C ALA A 179 -60.61 -36.67 11.58
N GLY A 180 -60.63 -37.87 10.99
CA GLY A 180 -59.42 -38.66 10.73
C GLY A 180 -58.41 -37.98 9.80
N SER A 181 -58.86 -37.36 8.71
CA SER A 181 -57.97 -36.65 7.77
C SER A 181 -57.41 -35.35 8.38
N TYR A 182 -58.22 -34.66 9.19
CA TYR A 182 -57.77 -33.47 9.95
C TYR A 182 -56.70 -33.80 11.00
N ALA A 183 -56.76 -34.97 11.64
CA ALA A 183 -55.74 -35.37 12.61
C ALA A 183 -54.37 -35.56 11.96
N VAL A 184 -54.32 -36.14 10.76
CA VAL A 184 -53.08 -36.39 10.02
C VAL A 184 -52.38 -35.08 9.64
N THR A 185 -53.12 -34.11 9.08
CA THR A 185 -52.54 -32.81 8.68
C THR A 185 -52.06 -31.99 9.88
N LYS A 186 -52.69 -32.15 11.04
CA LYS A 186 -52.29 -31.47 12.28
C LYS A 186 -51.01 -32.05 12.87
N VAL A 187 -50.79 -33.36 12.76
CA VAL A 187 -49.54 -34.03 13.17
C VAL A 187 -48.39 -33.60 12.28
N ASP A 188 -48.57 -33.59 10.95
CA ASP A 188 -47.54 -33.13 10.01
C ASP A 188 -47.10 -31.69 10.29
N GLY A 189 -48.05 -30.77 10.53
CA GLY A 189 -47.73 -29.39 10.89
C GLY A 189 -46.97 -29.25 12.21
N TRP A 190 -47.19 -30.17 13.16
CA TRP A 190 -46.48 -30.18 14.45
C TRP A 190 -45.04 -30.71 14.30
N VAL A 191 -44.84 -31.72 13.44
CA VAL A 191 -43.51 -32.26 13.10
C VAL A 191 -42.67 -31.21 12.37
N ASP A 192 -43.25 -30.52 11.39
CA ASP A 192 -42.56 -29.44 10.66
C ASP A 192 -42.18 -28.27 11.59
N PHE A 193 -43.05 -27.92 12.53
CA PHE A 193 -42.78 -26.90 13.55
C PHE A 193 -41.61 -27.28 14.46
N LEU A 194 -41.56 -28.52 14.95
CA LEU A 194 -40.45 -29.01 15.77
C LEU A 194 -39.14 -29.04 14.98
N PHE A 195 -39.17 -29.54 13.74
CA PHE A 195 -37.98 -29.63 12.89
C PHE A 195 -37.39 -28.24 12.60
N THR A 196 -38.23 -27.28 12.23
CA THR A 196 -37.76 -25.91 11.92
C THR A 196 -37.24 -25.17 13.14
N THR A 197 -37.93 -25.29 14.29
CA THR A 197 -37.58 -24.55 15.51
C THR A 197 -36.35 -25.14 16.22
N ILE A 198 -36.25 -26.48 16.28
CA ILE A 198 -35.19 -27.15 17.06
C ILE A 198 -33.93 -27.37 16.22
N LEU A 199 -34.06 -27.75 14.94
CA LEU A 199 -32.91 -28.13 14.11
C LEU A 199 -32.43 -27.00 13.19
N VAL A 200 -33.35 -26.36 12.45
CA VAL A 200 -32.97 -25.41 11.39
C VAL A 200 -32.62 -24.02 11.93
N GLY A 201 -33.34 -23.53 12.95
CA GLY A 201 -33.13 -22.21 13.56
C GLY A 201 -31.70 -21.99 14.08
N PRO A 202 -31.16 -22.88 14.94
CA PRO A 202 -29.81 -22.73 15.49
C PRO A 202 -28.71 -22.78 14.42
N VAL A 203 -28.85 -23.67 13.43
CA VAL A 203 -27.89 -23.83 12.32
C VAL A 203 -27.85 -22.58 11.43
N LYS A 204 -29.01 -21.96 11.19
CA LYS A 204 -29.09 -20.73 10.40
C LYS A 204 -28.44 -19.53 11.12
N ALA A 205 -28.56 -19.47 12.44
CA ALA A 205 -27.95 -18.43 13.26
C ALA A 205 -26.41 -18.53 13.26
N THR A 206 -25.85 -19.74 13.38
CA THR A 206 -24.39 -19.94 13.30
C THR A 206 -23.85 -19.62 11.91
N TRP A 207 -24.55 -20.03 10.86
CA TRP A 207 -24.16 -19.72 9.47
C TRP A 207 -24.08 -18.20 9.19
N ASN A 208 -25.07 -17.44 9.65
CA ASN A 208 -25.07 -15.98 9.48
C ASN A 208 -23.92 -15.30 10.25
N ALA A 209 -23.52 -15.83 11.41
CA ALA A 209 -22.38 -15.32 12.16
C ALA A 209 -21.06 -15.53 11.41
N PHE A 210 -20.84 -16.73 10.84
CA PHE A 210 -19.66 -17.01 10.00
C PHE A 210 -19.60 -16.10 8.76
N GLY A 211 -20.73 -15.88 8.09
CA GLY A 211 -20.80 -14.97 6.93
C GLY A 211 -20.42 -13.53 7.27
N THR A 212 -20.84 -13.04 8.44
CA THR A 212 -20.53 -11.68 8.90
C THR A 212 -19.03 -11.52 9.19
N ILE A 213 -18.42 -12.51 9.86
CA ILE A 213 -16.97 -12.53 10.15
C ILE A 213 -16.16 -12.55 8.84
N GLY A 214 -16.55 -13.39 7.88
CA GLY A 214 -15.89 -13.47 6.57
C GLY A 214 -15.93 -12.15 5.80
N SER A 215 -17.06 -11.42 5.85
CA SER A 215 -17.19 -10.10 5.22
C SER A 215 -16.24 -9.06 5.81
N ILE A 216 -16.12 -9.03 7.15
CA ILE A 216 -15.23 -8.09 7.87
C ILE A 216 -13.76 -8.35 7.53
N ILE A 217 -13.34 -9.62 7.51
CA ILE A 217 -11.97 -10.00 7.15
C ILE A 217 -11.65 -9.56 5.72
N LYS A 218 -12.59 -9.80 4.79
CA LYS A 218 -12.43 -9.43 3.39
C LYS A 218 -12.32 -7.91 3.20
N SER A 219 -13.16 -7.12 3.87
CA SER A 219 -13.13 -5.66 3.74
C SER A 219 -11.86 -5.04 4.36
N ALA A 220 -11.37 -5.60 5.46
CA ALA A 220 -10.12 -5.17 6.09
C ALA A 220 -8.91 -5.48 5.20
N GLY A 221 -8.88 -6.68 4.61
CA GLY A 221 -7.81 -7.11 3.70
C GLY A 221 -7.74 -6.28 2.42
N SER A 222 -8.88 -6.00 1.79
CA SER A 222 -8.91 -5.21 0.55
C SER A 222 -8.48 -3.75 0.77
N GLY A 223 -8.87 -3.15 1.90
CA GLY A 223 -8.49 -1.77 2.22
C GLY A 223 -6.97 -1.59 2.37
N LEU A 224 -6.29 -2.57 2.98
CA LEU A 224 -4.83 -2.54 3.11
C LEU A 224 -4.13 -2.68 1.76
N MET A 225 -4.62 -3.59 0.90
CA MET A 225 -4.03 -3.79 -0.42
C MET A 225 -4.15 -2.56 -1.31
N HIS A 226 -5.30 -1.87 -1.30
CA HIS A 226 -5.46 -0.61 -2.06
C HIS A 226 -4.55 0.52 -1.55
N LEU A 227 -4.26 0.57 -0.25
CA LEU A 227 -3.28 1.50 0.31
C LEU A 227 -1.86 1.21 -0.18
N ILE A 228 -1.47 -0.07 -0.28
CA ILE A 228 -0.16 -0.46 -0.80
C ILE A 228 -0.06 -0.16 -2.30
N GLU A 229 -1.09 -0.52 -3.08
CA GLU A 229 -1.15 -0.25 -4.52
C GLU A 229 -1.08 1.25 -4.83
N SER A 230 -1.79 2.08 -4.07
CA SER A 230 -1.75 3.55 -4.26
C SER A 230 -0.38 4.13 -3.94
N LEU A 231 0.29 3.68 -2.87
CA LEU A 231 1.66 4.09 -2.55
C LEU A 231 2.67 3.67 -3.64
N MET A 232 2.57 2.43 -4.12
CA MET A 232 3.45 1.91 -5.17
C MET A 232 3.22 2.64 -6.50
N GLY A 233 1.95 2.87 -6.85
CA GLY A 233 1.56 3.61 -8.05
C GLY A 233 2.03 5.05 -8.01
N GLU A 234 1.89 5.72 -6.86
CA GLU A 234 2.35 7.10 -6.69
C GLU A 234 3.86 7.18 -6.90
N MET A 235 4.66 6.29 -6.29
CA MET A 235 6.11 6.27 -6.44
C MET A 235 6.60 5.86 -7.85
N GLY A 236 5.83 5.05 -8.58
CA GLY A 236 6.19 4.54 -9.90
C GLY A 236 5.82 5.46 -11.08
N GLY A 237 4.98 6.47 -10.88
CA GLY A 237 4.56 7.39 -11.94
C GLY A 237 5.69 8.31 -12.45
N PRO A 238 5.60 8.85 -13.67
CA PRO A 238 6.55 9.83 -14.19
C PRO A 238 6.37 11.26 -13.64
N ASP A 239 5.30 11.50 -12.87
CA ASP A 239 4.88 12.80 -12.33
C ASP A 239 5.56 13.14 -10.99
N GLU A 240 6.00 14.40 -10.81
CA GLU A 240 6.58 14.87 -9.54
C GLU A 240 5.51 15.18 -8.49
N SER A 241 5.09 14.18 -7.73
CA SER A 241 4.27 14.38 -6.52
C SER A 241 5.07 15.00 -5.38
N ALA A 242 4.38 15.65 -4.43
CA ALA A 242 5.02 16.21 -3.23
C ALA A 242 5.76 15.13 -2.43
N THR A 243 5.21 13.92 -2.41
CA THR A 243 5.75 12.75 -1.73
C THR A 243 7.05 12.28 -2.39
N LYS A 244 7.09 12.17 -3.72
CA LYS A 244 8.33 11.89 -4.45
C LYS A 244 9.40 12.94 -4.21
N ARG A 245 9.04 14.22 -4.24
CA ARG A 245 9.98 15.31 -3.94
C ARG A 245 10.57 15.19 -2.54
N ALA A 246 9.74 14.89 -1.53
CA ALA A 246 10.21 14.67 -0.16
C ALA A 246 11.14 13.45 -0.04
N VAL A 247 10.80 12.31 -0.68
CA VAL A 247 11.64 11.11 -0.68
C VAL A 247 12.95 11.36 -1.40
N SER A 248 12.91 11.93 -2.61
CA SER A 248 14.10 12.27 -3.39
C SER A 248 15.00 13.25 -2.65
N GLU A 249 14.43 14.23 -1.96
CA GLU A 249 15.18 15.18 -1.13
C GLU A 249 15.85 14.49 0.05
N GLU A 250 15.17 13.60 0.76
CA GLU A 250 15.78 12.83 1.85
C GLU A 250 16.89 11.92 1.33
N VAL A 251 16.68 11.20 0.22
CA VAL A 251 17.71 10.38 -0.43
C VAL A 251 18.92 11.22 -0.81
N ARG A 252 18.70 12.41 -1.39
CA ARG A 252 19.76 13.37 -1.75
C ARG A 252 20.56 13.79 -0.52
N VAL A 253 19.88 14.14 0.58
CA VAL A 253 20.52 14.52 1.86
C VAL A 253 21.34 13.37 2.44
N GLN A 254 20.81 12.14 2.43
CA GLN A 254 21.55 10.97 2.94
C GLN A 254 22.77 10.64 2.09
N MET A 255 22.63 10.71 0.76
CA MET A 255 23.74 10.48 -0.17
C MET A 255 24.86 11.51 0.03
N VAL A 256 24.50 12.78 0.23
CA VAL A 256 25.43 13.86 0.60
C VAL A 256 26.19 13.53 1.90
N ARG A 257 25.51 13.05 2.95
CA ARG A 257 26.17 12.64 4.21
C ARG A 257 27.13 11.48 3.99
N PHE A 258 26.68 10.46 3.26
CA PHE A 258 27.51 9.31 2.92
C PHE A 258 28.79 9.74 2.21
N PHE A 259 28.70 10.62 1.21
CA PHE A 259 29.87 11.17 0.54
C PHE A 259 30.77 11.96 1.47
N ARG A 260 30.24 12.75 2.43
CA ARG A 260 31.09 13.43 3.43
C ARG A 260 31.88 12.45 4.29
N VAL A 261 31.24 11.38 4.77
CA VAL A 261 31.90 10.34 5.58
C VAL A 261 32.95 9.60 4.77
N MET A 262 32.65 9.28 3.51
CA MET A 262 33.61 8.67 2.60
C MET A 262 34.82 9.58 2.39
N VAL A 263 34.59 10.84 2.02
CA VAL A 263 35.68 11.81 1.80
C VAL A 263 36.51 12.01 3.07
N SER A 264 35.91 12.15 4.24
CA SER A 264 36.67 12.29 5.50
C SER A 264 37.47 11.03 5.83
N ARG A 265 36.91 9.83 5.60
CA ARG A 265 37.58 8.56 5.88
C ARG A 265 38.77 8.28 4.97
N TYR A 266 38.66 8.68 3.70
CA TYR A 266 39.69 8.50 2.68
C TYR A 266 40.65 9.69 2.53
N ARG A 267 40.43 10.79 3.28
CA ARG A 267 41.34 11.94 3.28
C ARG A 267 42.69 11.68 3.95
N GLY A 268 42.83 10.57 4.69
CA GLY A 268 44.13 10.11 5.17
C GLY A 268 44.89 11.12 6.04
N ASP A 269 44.21 11.73 7.00
CA ASP A 269 44.86 12.32 8.18
C ASP A 269 45.06 11.24 9.25
#